data_AF-A0A843T3V1-F1
#
_entry.id   AF-A0A843T3V1-F1
#
_cell.length_a   1.000
_cell.length_b   1.000
_cell.length_c   1.000
_cell.angle_alpha   90.00
_cell.angle_beta   90.00
_cell.angle_gamma   90.00
#
_symmetry.space_group_name_H-M   'P 1'
#
loop_
_entity.id
_entity.type
_entity.pdbx_description
1 polymer ?
#
loop_
_entity_poly.entity_id
_entity_poly.type
_entity_poly.pdbx_seq_one_letter_code
_entity_poly.pdbx_strand_id
1 'polypeptide(L)'
;MLTTLAAKHYGGEESVGGALYGILLGIQAEIANAAGILVVPNPVNDAENFADAWQGNEKAYREFIGYVNQFAADLRTLFTAPFNEQFSGKSERLFGGKVARKAIETYNEHHGRRTAAALTNISISGGAAGRPWCRE
;
A
#
# COMPACT_ATOMS: atom_id res chain seq x y z
N MET A 1 3.37 18.59 9.27
CA MET A 1 3.91 17.39 9.96
C MET A 1 3.81 16.11 9.13
N LEU A 2 2.63 15.56 8.85
CA LEU A 2 2.52 14.24 8.19
C LEU A 2 3.20 14.21 6.81
N THR A 3 3.00 15.25 6.00
CA THR A 3 3.67 15.40 4.70
C THR A 3 5.19 15.55 4.83
N THR A 4 5.66 16.20 5.90
CA THR A 4 7.10 16.32 6.23
C THR A 4 7.70 14.95 6.57
N LEU A 5 7.04 14.18 7.42
CA LEU A 5 7.46 12.81 7.75
C LEU A 5 7.42 11.90 6.53
N ALA A 6 6.38 12.02 5.70
CA ALA A 6 6.26 11.27 4.45
C ALA A 6 7.41 11.60 3.50
N ALA A 7 7.70 12.88 3.27
CA ALA A 7 8.80 13.29 2.41
C ALA A 7 10.17 12.83 2.94
N LYS A 8 10.36 12.86 4.26
CA LYS A 8 11.60 12.41 4.92
C LYS A 8 11.88 10.91 4.71
N HIS A 9 10.82 10.09 4.76
CA HIS A 9 10.93 8.63 4.72
C HIS A 9 10.58 8.00 3.37
N TYR A 10 10.18 8.80 2.37
CA TYR A 10 9.89 8.31 1.03
C TYR A 10 11.18 7.85 0.34
N GLY A 11 11.24 6.57 -0.02
CA GLY A 11 12.43 5.93 -0.59
C GLY A 11 12.44 5.82 -2.11
N GLY A 12 11.35 6.18 -2.79
CA GLY A 12 11.21 6.02 -4.25
C GLY A 12 10.61 4.67 -4.66
N GLU A 13 9.77 4.08 -3.82
CA GLU A 13 9.14 2.78 -4.04
C GLU A 13 8.27 2.76 -5.30
N GLU A 14 8.26 1.62 -6.00
CA GLU A 14 7.58 1.47 -7.31
C GLU A 14 6.04 1.52 -7.23
N SER A 15 5.47 1.34 -6.04
CA SER A 15 4.03 1.33 -5.85
C SER A 15 3.62 2.23 -4.69
N VAL A 16 2.42 2.83 -4.80
CA VAL A 16 1.85 3.68 -3.74
C VAL A 16 1.71 2.92 -2.42
N GLY A 17 1.30 1.65 -2.47
CA GLY A 17 1.20 0.80 -1.29
C GLY A 17 2.57 0.54 -0.64
N GLY A 18 3.58 0.23 -1.46
CA GLY A 18 4.95 0.09 -1.01
C GLY A 18 5.50 1.36 -0.38
N ALA A 19 5.30 2.51 -1.02
CA ALA A 19 5.72 3.82 -0.51
C ALA A 19 5.07 4.14 0.84
N LEU A 20 3.75 3.95 0.96
CA LEU A 20 3.04 4.19 2.21
C LEU A 20 3.55 3.29 3.34
N TYR A 21 3.81 2.02 3.05
CA TYR A 21 4.34 1.08 4.04
C TYR A 21 5.78 1.42 4.43
N GLY A 22 6.65 1.73 3.46
CA GLY A 22 8.03 2.18 3.70
C GLY A 22 8.10 3.42 4.58
N ILE A 23 7.28 4.43 4.28
CA ILE A 23 7.15 5.65 5.09
C ILE A 23 6.78 5.32 6.54
N LEU A 24 5.79 4.45 6.76
CA LEU A 24 5.37 4.06 8.11
C LEU A 24 6.49 3.34 8.87
N LEU A 25 7.23 2.44 8.22
CA LEU A 25 8.39 1.77 8.83
C LEU A 25 9.50 2.76 9.19
N GLY A 26 9.76 3.76 8.33
CA GLY A 26 10.71 4.83 8.61
C GLY A 26 10.31 5.65 9.84
N ILE A 27 9.03 6.01 9.96
CA ILE A 27 8.49 6.70 11.14
C ILE A 27 8.64 5.82 12.39
N GLN A 28 8.33 4.52 12.32
CA GLN A 28 8.50 3.60 13.45
C GLN A 28 9.95 3.52 13.92
N ALA A 29 10.90 3.43 12.99
CA ALA A 29 12.33 3.41 13.31
C ALA A 29 12.77 4.72 13.97
N GLU A 30 12.25 5.86 13.51
CA GLU A 30 12.54 7.16 14.11
C GLU A 30 12.00 7.26 15.54
N ILE A 31 10.75 6.81 15.77
CA ILE A 31 10.14 6.75 17.11
C ILE A 31 10.96 5.87 18.05
N ALA A 32 11.41 4.71 17.58
CA ALA A 32 12.18 3.76 18.39
C ALA A 32 13.54 4.33 18.85
N ASN A 33 14.13 5.22 18.06
CA ASN A 33 15.42 5.85 18.35
C ASN A 33 15.28 7.19 19.09
N ALA A 34 14.06 7.71 19.27
CA ALA A 34 13.83 8.98 19.94
C ALA A 34 13.85 8.83 21.47
N ALA A 35 14.52 9.77 22.16
CA ALA A 35 14.50 9.87 23.61
C ALA A 35 13.19 10.50 24.18
N GLY A 36 12.16 10.66 23.34
CA GLY A 36 10.92 11.35 23.70
C GLY A 36 10.02 11.62 22.50
N ILE A 37 9.41 12.81 22.48
CA ILE A 37 8.62 13.27 21.33
C ILE A 37 9.56 13.47 20.13
N LEU A 38 9.13 13.01 18.95
CA LEU A 38 9.87 13.23 17.70
C LEU A 38 10.17 14.71 17.47
N VAL A 39 11.27 15.00 16.80
CA VAL A 39 11.55 16.34 16.28
C VAL A 39 11.26 16.33 14.79
N VAL A 40 10.28 17.13 14.36
CA VAL A 40 9.83 17.23 12.97
C VAL A 40 9.95 18.69 12.53
N PRO A 41 11.14 19.12 12.05
CA PRO A 41 11.35 20.51 11.64
C PRO A 41 10.45 20.87 10.45
N ASN A 42 9.92 22.08 10.44
CA ASN A 42 9.16 22.60 9.32
C ASN A 42 10.13 22.77 8.12
N PRO A 43 9.84 22.16 6.96
CA PRO A 43 10.74 22.24 5.80
C PRO A 43 10.90 23.66 5.23
N VAL A 44 10.02 24.60 5.60
CA VAL A 44 10.12 26.01 5.20
C VAL A 44 10.93 26.84 6.22
N ASN A 45 10.92 26.46 7.49
CA ASN A 45 11.61 27.14 8.58
C ASN A 45 12.07 26.12 9.62
N ASP A 46 13.35 25.75 9.58
CA ASP A 46 13.92 24.69 10.42
C ASP A 46 13.97 25.02 11.92
N ALA A 47 13.82 26.30 12.29
CA ALA A 47 13.66 26.73 13.68
C ALA A 47 12.29 26.34 14.28
N GLU A 48 11.28 26.03 13.45
CA GLU A 48 9.97 25.58 13.91
C GLU A 48 9.88 24.06 13.91
N ASN A 49 9.46 23.47 15.04
CA ASN A 49 9.22 22.03 15.16
C ASN A 49 7.72 21.73 15.15
N PHE A 50 7.23 21.04 14.13
CA PHE A 50 5.82 20.66 14.04
C PHE A 50 5.35 19.71 15.15
N ALA A 51 6.27 18.98 15.77
CA ALA A 51 5.95 18.11 16.89
C ALA A 51 5.70 18.88 18.21
N ASP A 52 5.93 20.20 18.22
CA ASP A 52 5.66 21.04 19.40
C ASP A 52 4.17 21.07 19.76
N ALA A 53 3.28 20.74 18.81
CA ALA A 53 1.86 20.54 19.05
C ALA A 53 1.55 19.44 20.10
N TRP A 54 2.53 18.58 20.41
CA TRP A 54 2.41 17.55 21.44
C TRP A 54 3.05 17.92 22.78
N GLN A 55 3.71 19.07 22.88
CA GLN A 55 4.21 19.56 24.17
C GLN A 55 3.03 19.78 25.12
N GLY A 56 3.11 19.19 26.32
CA GLY A 56 2.01 19.21 27.30
C GLY A 56 0.81 18.30 26.95
N ASN A 57 0.85 17.57 25.83
CA ASN A 57 -0.17 16.59 25.44
C ASN A 57 0.45 15.27 24.97
N GLU A 58 1.13 14.58 25.89
CA GLU A 58 1.74 13.28 25.61
C GLU A 58 0.72 12.20 25.20
N LYS A 59 -0.54 12.35 25.60
CA LYS A 59 -1.61 11.42 25.22
C LYS A 59 -1.80 11.43 23.71
N ALA A 60 -1.86 12.62 23.09
CA ALA A 60 -1.97 12.73 21.63
C ALA A 60 -0.76 12.13 20.91
N TYR A 61 0.46 12.29 21.45
CA TYR A 61 1.65 11.65 20.89
C TYR A 61 1.60 10.12 20.98
N ARG A 62 1.16 9.57 22.12
CA ARG A 62 0.96 8.11 22.27
C ARG A 62 -0.10 7.56 21.32
N GLU A 63 -1.19 8.31 21.11
CA GLU A 63 -2.22 7.94 20.13
C GLU A 63 -1.67 7.95 18.71
N PHE A 64 -0.82 8.92 18.35
CA PHE A 64 -0.11 8.95 17.07
C PHE A 64 0.80 7.73 16.90
N ILE A 65 1.62 7.38 17.89
CA ILE A 65 2.46 6.18 17.87
C ILE A 65 1.60 4.93 17.66
N GLY A 66 0.50 4.81 18.43
CA GLY A 66 -0.44 3.70 18.32
C GLY A 66 -1.05 3.59 16.92
N TYR A 67 -1.44 4.72 16.33
CA TYR A 67 -1.97 4.79 14.97
C TYR A 67 -0.93 4.33 13.92
N VAL A 68 0.30 4.84 13.97
CA VAL A 68 1.38 4.45 13.04
C VAL A 68 1.65 2.94 13.12
N ASN A 69 1.75 2.41 14.34
CA ASN A 69 2.01 0.98 14.57
C ASN A 69 0.88 0.10 14.06
N GLN A 70 -0.36 0.46 14.38
CA GLN A 70 -1.53 -0.28 13.93
C GLN A 70 -1.66 -0.26 12.41
N PHE A 71 -1.46 0.91 11.79
CA PHE A 71 -1.61 1.03 10.35
C PHE A 71 -0.53 0.28 9.57
N ALA A 72 0.72 0.30 10.05
CA ALA A 72 1.78 -0.52 9.47
C ALA A 72 1.47 -2.03 9.56
N ALA A 73 0.96 -2.49 10.70
CA ALA A 73 0.55 -3.87 10.89
C ALA A 73 -0.62 -4.27 9.98
N ASP A 74 -1.59 -3.38 9.81
CA ASP A 74 -2.75 -3.57 8.94
C ASP A 74 -2.34 -3.65 7.45
N LEU A 75 -1.46 -2.76 6.98
CA LEU A 75 -0.92 -2.82 5.61
C LEU A 75 -0.10 -4.08 5.37
N ARG A 76 0.78 -4.46 6.31
CA ARG A 76 1.52 -5.72 6.21
C ARG A 76 0.57 -6.90 6.06
N THR A 77 -0.48 -6.92 6.88
CA THR A 77 -1.50 -7.97 6.83
C THR A 77 -2.19 -8.01 5.47
N LEU A 78 -2.55 -6.85 4.91
CA LEU A 78 -3.15 -6.78 3.57
C LEU A 78 -2.21 -7.31 2.48
N PHE A 79 -0.92 -6.94 2.50
CA PHE A 79 0.04 -7.40 1.48
C PHE A 79 0.31 -8.89 1.53
N THR A 80 0.19 -9.51 2.70
CA THR A 80 0.40 -10.96 2.88
C THR A 80 -0.87 -11.79 2.76
N ALA A 81 -2.05 -11.16 2.77
CA ALA A 81 -3.31 -11.87 2.77
C ALA A 81 -3.65 -12.41 1.38
N PRO A 82 -4.19 -13.64 1.27
CA PRO A 82 -4.77 -14.10 0.01
C PRO A 82 -5.96 -13.22 -0.37
N PHE A 83 -6.15 -13.01 -1.67
CA PHE A 83 -7.26 -12.20 -2.19
C PHE A 83 -8.59 -12.95 -2.03
N ASN A 84 -9.30 -12.68 -0.94
CA ASN A 84 -10.56 -13.32 -0.55
C ASN A 84 -11.48 -12.32 0.20
N GLU A 85 -12.61 -12.80 0.72
CA GLU A 85 -13.56 -11.96 1.48
C GLU A 85 -12.91 -11.27 2.70
N GLN A 86 -11.96 -11.92 3.36
CA GLN A 86 -11.23 -11.32 4.48
C GLN A 86 -10.33 -10.16 4.03
N PHE A 87 -9.69 -10.27 2.86
CA PHE A 87 -8.96 -9.17 2.24
C PHE A 87 -9.89 -8.00 1.92
N SER A 88 -11.06 -8.28 1.35
CA SER A 88 -12.07 -7.25 1.04
C SER A 88 -12.54 -6.53 2.30
N GLY A 89 -12.93 -7.25 3.34
CA GLY A 89 -13.38 -6.66 4.60
C GLY A 89 -12.31 -5.80 5.28
N LYS A 90 -11.04 -6.25 5.27
CA LYS A 90 -9.92 -5.44 5.79
C LYS A 90 -9.69 -4.17 4.97
N SER A 91 -9.75 -4.28 3.64
CA SER A 91 -9.59 -3.14 2.74
C SER A 91 -10.70 -2.11 2.95
N GLU A 92 -11.95 -2.54 3.07
CA GLU A 92 -13.09 -1.65 3.37
C GLU A 92 -12.96 -0.95 4.72
N ARG A 93 -12.45 -1.65 5.74
CA ARG A 93 -12.21 -1.04 7.06
C ARG A 93 -11.11 0.01 7.03
N LEU A 94 -10.03 -0.22 6.28
CA LEU A 94 -8.86 0.66 6.25
C LEU A 94 -9.05 1.89 5.38
N PHE A 95 -9.66 1.73 4.20
CA PHE A 95 -9.77 2.79 3.20
C PHE A 95 -11.21 3.30 3.00
N GLY A 96 -12.17 2.71 3.69
CA GLY A 96 -13.60 2.99 3.55
C GLY A 96 -14.26 2.12 2.47
N GLY A 97 -15.49 1.71 2.74
CA GLY A 97 -16.20 0.72 1.91
C GLY A 97 -16.36 1.11 0.44
N LYS A 98 -16.62 2.39 0.13
CA LYS A 98 -16.80 2.84 -1.26
C LYS A 98 -15.51 2.73 -2.08
N VAL A 99 -14.39 3.21 -1.54
CA VAL A 99 -13.10 3.25 -2.24
C VAL A 99 -12.55 1.83 -2.40
N ALA A 100 -12.55 1.05 -1.32
CA ALA A 100 -12.04 -0.32 -1.34
C ALA A 100 -12.83 -1.20 -2.30
N ARG A 101 -14.17 -1.15 -2.25
CA ARG A 101 -15.02 -1.93 -3.15
C ARG A 101 -14.78 -1.58 -4.61
N LYS A 102 -14.67 -0.29 -4.93
CA LYS A 102 -14.39 0.13 -6.30
C LYS A 102 -13.04 -0.40 -6.80
N ALA A 103 -12.00 -0.36 -5.96
CA ALA A 103 -10.69 -0.89 -6.32
C ALA A 103 -10.72 -2.42 -6.53
N ILE A 104 -11.44 -3.16 -5.68
CA ILE A 104 -11.62 -4.62 -5.78
C ILE A 104 -12.39 -5.00 -7.05
N GLU A 105 -13.48 -4.30 -7.35
CA GLU A 105 -14.26 -4.49 -8.58
C GLU A 105 -13.39 -4.26 -9.82
N THR A 106 -12.65 -3.14 -9.86
CA THR A 106 -11.74 -2.84 -10.97
C THR A 106 -10.64 -3.90 -11.10
N TYR A 107 -10.06 -4.37 -10.00
CA TYR A 107 -9.09 -5.47 -10.02
C TYR A 107 -9.69 -6.74 -10.62
N ASN A 108 -10.88 -7.15 -10.18
CA ASN A 108 -11.57 -8.34 -10.68
C ASN A 108 -11.90 -8.24 -12.17
N GLU A 109 -12.36 -7.09 -12.64
CA GLU A 109 -12.62 -6.83 -14.06
C GLU A 109 -11.36 -6.97 -14.91
N HIS A 110 -10.25 -6.35 -14.48
CA HIS A 110 -8.97 -6.45 -15.20
C HIS A 110 -8.40 -7.87 -15.17
N HIS A 111 -8.49 -8.56 -14.03
CA HIS A 111 -8.01 -9.93 -13.90
C HIS A 111 -8.85 -10.89 -14.77
N GLY A 112 -10.18 -10.77 -14.75
CA GLY A 112 -11.08 -11.57 -15.59
C GLY A 112 -10.88 -11.35 -17.10
N ARG A 113 -10.61 -10.11 -17.52
CA ARG A 113 -10.25 -9.82 -18.92
C ARG A 113 -8.93 -10.47 -19.33
N ARG A 114 -7.92 -10.45 -18.46
CA ARG A 114 -6.61 -11.08 -18.72
C ARG A 114 -6.71 -12.60 -18.82
N THR A 115 -7.48 -13.25 -17.94
CA THR A 115 -7.68 -14.71 -18.02
C THR A 115 -8.46 -15.10 -19.27
N ALA A 116 -9.53 -14.37 -19.62
CA ALA A 116 -10.28 -14.60 -20.85
C ALA A 116 -9.42 -14.44 -22.12
N ALA A 117 -8.60 -13.38 -22.19
CA ALA A 117 -7.68 -13.16 -23.31
C ALA A 117 -6.60 -14.26 -23.41
N ALA A 118 -6.07 -14.72 -22.27
CA ALA A 118 -5.11 -15.82 -22.24
C ALA A 118 -5.73 -17.14 -22.75
N LEU A 119 -6.97 -17.45 -22.37
CA LEU A 119 -7.69 -18.64 -22.85
C LEU A 119 -7.94 -18.59 -24.38
N THR A 120 -8.27 -17.42 -24.93
CA THR A 120 -8.47 -17.25 -26.37
C THR A 120 -7.17 -17.41 -27.17
N ASN A 121 -6.03 -16.93 -26.65
CA ASN A 121 -4.74 -17.12 -27.33
C ASN A 121 -4.26 -18.58 -27.33
N ILE A 122 -4.57 -19.35 -26.28
CA ILE A 122 -4.26 -20.78 -26.23
C ILE A 122 -5.08 -21.54 -27.29
N SER A 123 -6.37 -21.21 -27.47
CA SER A 123 -7.22 -21.92 -28.44
C SER A 123 -6.80 -21.68 -29.91
N ILE A 124 -6.31 -20.48 -30.23
CA ILE A 124 -5.83 -20.15 -31.60
C ILE A 124 -4.54 -20.92 -31.93
N SER A 125 -3.72 -21.26 -30.93
CA SER A 125 -2.46 -22.01 -31.14
C SER A 125 -2.62 -23.53 -31.26
N GLY A 126 -3.81 -24.09 -31.00
CA GLY A 126 -4.08 -25.53 -31.02
C GLY A 126 -4.59 -26.09 -32.36
N GLY A 127 -4.73 -25.26 -33.39
CA GLY A 127 -5.42 -25.62 -34.65
C GLY A 127 -4.53 -25.57 -35.90
N ALA A 128 -3.43 -26.33 -35.95
CA ALA A 128 -2.72 -26.61 -37.20
C ALA A 128 -2.69 -28.13 -37.44
N ALA A 129 -3.86 -28.71 -37.73
CA ALA A 129 -3.97 -30.05 -38.29
C ALA A 129 -3.37 -30.05 -39.71
N GLY A 130 -2.50 -31.02 -39.97
CA GLY A 130 -1.60 -31.08 -41.11
C GLY A 130 -2.29 -31.08 -42.47
N ARG A 131 -1.65 -30.43 -43.44
CA ARG A 131 -1.92 -30.62 -44.87
C ARG A 131 -1.07 -31.80 -45.36
N PRO A 132 -1.66 -32.81 -46.04
CA PRO A 132 -0.87 -33.87 -46.64
C PRO A 132 -0.23 -33.32 -47.92
N TRP A 133 1.10 -33.34 -47.97
CA TRP A 133 1.86 -33.01 -49.16
C TRP A 133 1.76 -34.14 -50.19
N CYS A 134 1.67 -33.75 -51.46
CA CYS A 134 1.41 -34.55 -52.66
C CYS A 134 2.34 -35.76 -52.84
N ARG A 135 1.83 -36.80 -53.50
CA ARG A 135 2.62 -37.91 -54.07
C ARG A 135 2.56 -37.81 -55.61
N GLU A 136 3.70 -38.10 -56.22
CA GLU A 136 4.05 -38.03 -57.66
C GLU A 136 3.10 -38.79 -58.60
#